data_AF-A0A927CI08-F1
#
_entry.id   AF-A0A927CI08-F1
#
_cell.length_a   1.000
_cell.length_b   1.000
_cell.length_c   1.000
_cell.angle_alpha   90.00
_cell.angle_beta   90.00
_cell.angle_gamma   90.00
#
_symmetry.space_group_name_H-M   'P 1'
#
loop_
_entity.id
_entity.type
_entity.pdbx_description
1 polymer ?
#
loop_
_entity_poly.entity_id
_entity_poly.type
_entity_poly.pdbx_seq_one_letter_code
_entity_poly.pdbx_strand_id
1 'polypeptide(L)'
;MSADKYENVGELMDVFQKFARADWRKKTMWGLKASELRVLVGMKTGSDRSGSAMTVSEISKALQVTSPTVTQMVNSLIASGYVERSSIPKDRRISEVRLTERGDQLAQKAAERYRDLFMGMIDHLGKERSDALVGLLNDVFRFLERSADLIERQ
;
A
#
# COMPACT_ATOMS: atom_id res chain seq x y z
N MET A 1 36.16 -10.44 18.24
CA MET A 1 34.73 -10.56 17.84
C MET A 1 34.33 -9.31 17.09
N SER A 2 33.91 -9.28 15.83
CA SER A 2 34.23 -10.04 14.62
C SER A 2 34.01 -9.00 13.51
N ALA A 3 35.04 -8.64 12.74
CA ALA A 3 34.91 -7.68 11.63
C ALA A 3 33.95 -8.19 10.53
N ASP A 4 33.56 -9.46 10.62
CA ASP A 4 32.66 -10.21 9.75
C ASP A 4 31.18 -9.89 9.95
N LYS A 5 30.77 -9.41 11.15
CA LYS A 5 29.34 -9.31 11.51
C LYS A 5 28.54 -8.36 10.61
N TYR A 6 29.21 -7.37 10.01
CA TYR A 6 28.59 -6.31 9.23
C TYR A 6 29.10 -6.28 7.78
N GLU A 7 29.72 -7.36 7.31
CA GLU A 7 30.35 -7.42 5.98
C GLU A 7 29.36 -7.11 4.84
N ASN A 8 28.08 -7.47 5.02
CA ASN A 8 27.06 -7.33 4.01
C ASN A 8 26.26 -6.01 4.07
N VAL A 9 26.63 -5.06 4.95
CA VAL A 9 25.87 -3.80 5.09
C VAL A 9 25.81 -3.02 3.78
N GLY A 10 26.92 -2.95 3.04
CA GLY A 10 26.96 -2.26 1.75
C GLY A 10 26.05 -2.90 0.70
N GLU A 11 26.11 -4.23 0.57
CA GLU A 11 25.24 -4.97 -0.34
C GLU A 11 23.77 -4.82 0.04
N LEU A 12 23.45 -4.88 1.34
CA LEU A 12 22.09 -4.70 1.84
C LEU A 12 21.56 -3.31 1.47
N MET A 13 22.35 -2.25 1.69
CA MET A 13 21.98 -0.88 1.31
C MET A 13 21.74 -0.76 -0.20
N ASP A 14 22.60 -1.36 -1.02
CA ASP A 14 22.47 -1.35 -2.48
C ASP A 14 21.20 -2.06 -2.95
N VAL A 15 20.86 -3.21 -2.35
CA VAL A 15 19.62 -3.93 -2.65
C VAL A 15 18.40 -3.09 -2.28
N PHE A 16 18.39 -2.43 -1.11
CA PHE A 16 17.31 -1.52 -0.73
C PHE A 16 17.15 -0.36 -1.73
N GLN A 17 18.26 0.25 -2.17
CA GLN A 17 18.21 1.33 -3.17
C GLN A 17 17.71 0.83 -4.53
N LYS A 18 18.21 -0.31 -5.01
CA LYS A 18 17.75 -0.93 -6.26
C LYS A 18 16.26 -1.27 -6.19
N PHE A 19 15.81 -1.82 -5.06
CA PHE A 19 14.40 -2.18 -4.84
C PHE A 19 13.49 -0.94 -4.77
N ALA A 20 13.94 0.15 -4.14
CA ALA A 20 13.21 1.42 -4.10
C ALA A 20 13.10 2.09 -5.47
N ARG A 21 14.10 1.89 -6.35
CA ARG A 21 14.12 2.38 -7.73
C ARG A 21 13.38 1.48 -8.71
N ALA A 22 13.19 0.20 -8.39
CA ALA A 22 12.47 -0.72 -9.24
C ALA A 22 11.02 -0.22 -9.46
N ASP A 23 10.69 0.07 -10.72
CA ASP A 23 9.47 0.78 -11.13
C ASP A 23 8.16 0.00 -10.96
N TRP A 24 8.18 -1.15 -10.26
CA TRP A 24 6.99 -1.97 -9.97
C TRP A 24 5.90 -1.18 -9.21
N ARG A 25 6.27 -0.06 -8.57
CA ARG A 25 5.38 0.89 -7.89
C ARG A 25 5.06 2.17 -8.65
N LYS A 26 5.60 2.45 -9.85
CA LYS A 26 5.43 3.78 -10.48
C LYS A 26 4.58 3.78 -11.73
N LYS A 27 4.60 2.71 -12.54
CA LYS A 27 3.78 2.61 -13.75
C LYS A 27 2.54 1.77 -13.49
N THR A 28 1.38 2.42 -13.35
CA THR A 28 0.11 1.71 -13.51
C THR A 28 -0.34 1.80 -14.96
N MET A 29 -0.91 0.73 -15.49
CA MET A 29 -1.43 0.66 -16.87
C MET A 29 -2.67 1.54 -17.11
N TRP A 30 -3.12 2.29 -16.09
CA TRP A 30 -4.46 2.90 -16.03
C TRP A 30 -4.43 4.43 -15.90
N GLY A 31 -3.26 5.05 -16.11
CA GLY A 31 -3.10 6.52 -15.97
C GLY A 31 -3.17 7.03 -14.52
N LEU A 32 -3.28 6.13 -13.53
CA LEU A 32 -3.26 6.45 -12.10
C LEU A 32 -1.86 6.31 -11.51
N LYS A 33 -1.60 7.02 -10.41
CA LYS A 33 -0.40 6.77 -9.58
C LYS A 33 -0.62 5.49 -8.77
N ALA A 34 0.44 4.74 -8.47
CA ALA A 34 0.28 3.52 -7.68
C ALA A 34 -0.23 3.76 -6.25
N SER A 35 -0.01 4.97 -5.71
CA SER A 35 -0.56 5.37 -4.42
C SER A 35 -2.10 5.50 -4.49
N GLU A 36 -2.64 6.02 -5.59
CA GLU A 36 -4.08 6.12 -5.85
C GLU A 36 -4.67 4.72 -6.11
N LEU A 37 -3.96 3.87 -6.86
CA LEU A 37 -4.35 2.49 -7.07
C LEU A 37 -4.40 1.69 -5.77
N ARG A 38 -3.44 1.93 -4.86
CA ARG A 38 -3.45 1.35 -3.51
C ARG A 38 -4.66 1.77 -2.68
N VAL A 39 -5.13 3.02 -2.82
CA VAL A 39 -6.38 3.45 -2.18
C VAL A 39 -7.57 2.65 -2.73
N LEU A 40 -7.70 2.54 -4.05
CA LEU A 40 -8.81 1.78 -4.66
C LEU A 40 -8.81 0.31 -4.26
N VAL A 41 -7.65 -0.36 -4.36
CA VAL A 41 -7.50 -1.76 -3.97
C VAL A 41 -7.71 -1.93 -2.47
N GLY A 42 -7.12 -1.07 -1.64
CA GLY A 42 -7.26 -1.11 -0.19
C GLY A 42 -8.70 -0.92 0.28
N MET A 43 -9.45 -0.02 -0.36
CA MET A 43 -10.89 0.15 -0.10
C MET A 43 -11.71 -1.09 -0.48
N LYS A 44 -11.33 -1.79 -1.57
CA LYS A 44 -12.00 -3.02 -2.02
C LYS A 44 -11.68 -4.24 -1.15
N THR A 45 -10.43 -4.36 -0.68
CA THR A 45 -9.96 -5.53 0.09
C THR A 45 -10.09 -5.36 1.60
N GLY A 46 -10.00 -4.14 2.12
CA GLY A 46 -10.12 -3.83 3.55
C GLY A 46 -11.56 -3.73 4.04
N SER A 47 -12.53 -3.76 3.12
CA SER A 47 -13.93 -3.87 3.49
C SER A 47 -14.28 -5.34 3.69
N ASP A 48 -14.32 -5.81 4.94
CA ASP A 48 -15.00 -7.09 5.30
C ASP A 48 -16.49 -7.08 4.89
N ARG A 49 -17.00 -5.92 4.49
CA ARG A 49 -18.28 -5.71 3.83
C ARG A 49 -18.06 -5.12 2.44
N SER A 50 -18.08 -5.97 1.42
CA SER A 50 -18.13 -5.54 0.01
C SER A 50 -19.10 -4.37 -0.17
N GLY A 51 -18.59 -3.20 -0.55
CA GLY A 51 -19.40 -1.99 -0.81
C GLY A 51 -19.66 -1.06 0.39
N SER A 52 -18.97 -1.23 1.52
CA SER A 52 -19.08 -0.27 2.64
C SER A 52 -18.16 0.92 2.44
N ALA A 53 -18.70 2.12 2.66
CA ALA A 53 -17.94 3.36 2.59
C ALA A 53 -16.92 3.41 3.74
N MET A 54 -15.77 4.06 3.50
CA MET A 54 -14.68 4.19 4.48
C MET A 54 -14.39 5.66 4.75
N THR A 55 -14.06 5.99 5.98
CA THR A 55 -13.53 7.29 6.36
C THR A 55 -12.08 7.43 5.89
N VAL A 56 -11.62 8.68 5.71
CA VAL A 56 -10.20 8.98 5.41
C VAL A 56 -9.26 8.40 6.48
N SER A 57 -9.68 8.40 7.75
CA SER A 57 -8.93 7.80 8.86
C SER A 57 -8.79 6.29 8.73
N GLU A 58 -9.84 5.59 8.31
CA GLU A 58 -9.78 4.14 8.09
C GLU A 58 -8.88 3.80 6.90
N ILE A 59 -8.96 4.58 5.82
CA ILE A 59 -8.08 4.40 4.65
C ILE A 59 -6.61 4.67 5.05
N SER A 60 -6.36 5.74 5.81
CA SER A 60 -5.04 6.09 6.37
C SER A 60 -4.45 4.94 7.19
N LYS A 61 -5.24 4.37 8.11
CA LYS A 61 -4.84 3.23 8.93
C LYS A 61 -4.57 1.98 8.09
N ALA A 62 -5.46 1.66 7.14
CA ALA A 62 -5.34 0.48 6.29
C ALA A 62 -4.12 0.54 5.37
N LEU A 63 -3.76 1.72 4.89
CA LEU A 63 -2.63 1.91 3.98
C LEU A 63 -1.32 2.28 4.68
N GLN A 64 -1.35 2.55 5.99
CA GLN A 64 -0.25 3.12 6.77
C GLN A 64 0.33 4.39 6.11
N VAL A 65 -0.56 5.31 5.70
CA VAL A 65 -0.22 6.58 5.05
C VAL A 65 -0.92 7.71 5.77
N THR A 66 -0.28 8.87 5.90
CA THR A 66 -0.85 10.02 6.64
C THR A 66 -2.17 10.50 6.05
N SER A 67 -3.06 11.00 6.91
CA SER A 67 -4.39 11.51 6.50
C SER A 67 -4.35 12.64 5.47
N PRO A 68 -3.40 13.61 5.49
CA PRO A 68 -3.27 14.60 4.42
C PRO A 68 -2.96 13.98 3.06
N THR A 69 -2.04 13.01 3.01
CA THR A 69 -1.70 12.30 1.77
C THR A 69 -2.89 11.50 1.25
N VAL A 70 -3.61 10.79 2.14
CA VAL A 70 -4.85 10.09 1.76
C VAL A 70 -5.91 11.05 1.23
N THR A 71 -6.09 12.21 1.86
CA THR A 71 -7.04 13.23 1.40
C THR A 71 -6.72 13.70 -0.01
N GLN A 72 -5.44 13.95 -0.31
CA GLN A 72 -5.00 14.35 -1.64
C GLN A 72 -5.28 13.25 -2.69
N MET A 73 -5.00 11.98 -2.35
CA MET A 73 -5.28 10.84 -3.23
C MET A 73 -6.78 10.67 -3.48
N VAL A 74 -7.60 10.77 -2.44
CA VAL A 74 -9.07 10.69 -2.55
C VAL A 74 -9.59 11.81 -3.44
N ASN A 75 -9.14 13.05 -3.26
CA ASN A 75 -9.61 14.17 -4.10
C ASN A 75 -9.26 13.96 -5.59
N SER A 76 -8.07 13.43 -5.88
CA SER A 76 -7.67 13.06 -7.25
C SER A 76 -8.56 11.96 -7.83
N LEU A 77 -8.89 10.95 -7.02
CA LEU A 77 -9.78 9.85 -7.43
C LEU A 77 -11.23 10.31 -7.62
N ILE A 78 -11.70 11.32 -6.85
CA ILE A 78 -13.01 11.97 -7.06
C ILE A 78 -13.01 12.69 -8.41
N ALA A 79 -11.99 13.52 -8.66
CA ALA A 79 -11.86 14.24 -9.93
C ALA A 79 -11.80 13.30 -11.14
N SER A 80 -11.28 12.09 -10.95
CA SER A 80 -11.21 11.04 -11.97
C SER A 80 -12.45 10.12 -12.03
N GLY A 81 -13.44 10.32 -11.17
CA GLY A 81 -14.70 9.58 -11.14
C GLY A 81 -14.62 8.15 -10.59
N TYR A 82 -13.56 7.79 -9.86
CA TYR A 82 -13.38 6.46 -9.29
C TYR A 82 -13.91 6.33 -7.85
N VAL A 83 -14.00 7.43 -7.12
CA VAL A 83 -14.60 7.46 -5.78
C VAL A 83 -15.55 8.63 -5.65
N GLU A 84 -16.50 8.48 -4.74
CA GLU A 84 -17.42 9.52 -4.33
C GLU A 84 -17.31 9.76 -2.83
N ARG A 85 -17.66 10.98 -2.39
CA ARG A 85 -17.64 11.36 -0.98
C ARG A 85 -19.05 11.76 -0.53
N SER A 86 -19.49 11.20 0.58
CA SER A 86 -20.77 11.51 1.22
C SER A 86 -20.58 11.93 2.67
N SER A 87 -21.34 12.92 3.14
CA SER A 87 -21.39 13.26 4.56
C SER A 87 -22.24 12.25 5.32
N ILE A 88 -21.82 11.85 6.52
CA ILE A 88 -22.64 10.99 7.37
C ILE A 88 -23.81 11.82 7.93
N PRO A 89 -25.06 11.34 7.86
CA PRO A 89 -26.21 12.06 8.41
C PRO A 89 -26.10 12.37 9.92
N LYS A 90 -25.41 11.51 10.67
CA LYS A 90 -25.22 11.62 12.13
C LYS A 90 -24.09 12.57 12.56
N ASP A 91 -23.07 12.76 11.73
CA ASP A 91 -22.02 13.77 11.97
C ASP A 91 -21.47 14.29 10.64
N ARG A 92 -21.87 15.51 10.26
CA ARG A 92 -21.45 16.15 9.00
C ARG A 92 -19.96 16.48 8.96
N ARG A 93 -19.26 16.41 10.09
CA ARG A 93 -17.80 16.59 10.17
C ARG A 93 -17.05 15.34 9.70
N ILE A 94 -17.73 14.20 9.61
CA ILE A 94 -17.17 12.95 9.11
C ILE A 94 -17.67 12.74 7.69
N SER A 95 -16.73 12.60 6.76
CA SER A 95 -17.01 12.24 5.38
C SER A 95 -16.59 10.80 5.11
N GLU A 96 -17.50 10.04 4.54
CA GLU A 96 -17.23 8.71 4.03
C GLU A 96 -16.88 8.77 2.55
N VAL A 97 -16.02 7.85 2.12
CA VAL A 97 -15.55 7.69 0.76
C VAL A 97 -16.00 6.32 0.27
N ARG A 98 -16.59 6.26 -0.92
CA ARG A 98 -17.10 5.02 -1.53
C ARG A 98 -16.54 4.87 -2.94
N LEU A 99 -16.30 3.63 -3.36
CA LEU A 99 -15.97 3.32 -4.76
C LEU A 99 -17.22 3.56 -5.63
N THR A 100 -17.06 4.28 -6.74
CA THR A 100 -18.08 4.26 -7.80
C THR A 100 -18.06 2.89 -8.49
N GLU A 101 -19.06 2.57 -9.31
CA GLU A 101 -19.05 1.33 -10.10
C GLU A 101 -17.79 1.23 -10.98
N ARG A 102 -17.38 2.35 -11.59
CA ARG A 102 -16.13 2.45 -12.36
C ARG A 102 -14.90 2.24 -11.48
N GLY A 103 -14.90 2.81 -10.27
CA GLY A 103 -13.84 2.60 -9.28
C GLY A 103 -13.72 1.15 -8.83
N ASP A 104 -14.86 0.49 -8.62
CA ASP A 104 -14.93 -0.91 -8.20
C ASP A 104 -14.36 -1.86 -9.26
N GLN A 105 -14.77 -1.68 -10.51
CA GLN A 105 -14.24 -2.46 -11.63
C GLN A 105 -12.74 -2.25 -11.82
N LEU A 106 -12.25 -1.02 -11.66
CA LEU A 106 -10.82 -0.73 -11.75
C LEU A 106 -10.05 -1.33 -10.57
N ALA A 107 -10.57 -1.22 -9.35
CA ALA A 107 -9.98 -1.81 -8.15
C ALA A 107 -9.86 -3.33 -8.29
N GLN A 108 -10.88 -3.99 -8.84
CA GLN A 108 -10.85 -5.43 -9.10
C GLN A 108 -9.76 -5.79 -10.11
N LYS A 109 -9.73 -5.15 -11.28
CA LYS A 109 -8.69 -5.41 -12.30
C LYS A 109 -7.29 -5.14 -11.77
N ALA A 110 -7.14 -4.10 -10.98
CA ALA A 110 -5.88 -3.76 -10.33
C ALA A 110 -5.44 -4.83 -9.31
N ALA A 111 -6.37 -5.30 -8.48
CA ALA A 111 -6.11 -6.35 -7.49
C ALA A 111 -5.73 -7.67 -8.15
N GLU A 112 -6.41 -8.06 -9.24
CA GLU A 112 -6.07 -9.24 -10.04
C GLU A 112 -4.66 -9.13 -10.63
N ARG A 113 -4.33 -8.01 -11.29
CA ARG A 113 -2.99 -7.80 -11.84
C ARG A 113 -1.89 -7.77 -10.78
N TYR A 114 -2.20 -7.20 -9.61
CA TYR A 114 -1.28 -7.22 -8.49
C TYR A 114 -1.07 -8.65 -8.01
N ARG A 115 -2.14 -9.44 -7.89
CA ARG A 115 -2.03 -10.88 -7.56
C ARG A 115 -1.18 -11.63 -8.57
N ASP A 116 -1.42 -11.44 -9.87
CA ASP A 116 -0.65 -12.10 -10.95
C ASP A 116 0.85 -11.79 -10.86
N LEU A 117 1.21 -10.53 -10.58
CA LEU A 117 2.61 -10.12 -10.40
C LEU A 117 3.26 -10.89 -9.24
N PHE A 118 2.57 -11.01 -8.10
CA PHE A 118 3.08 -11.73 -6.94
C PHE A 118 3.13 -13.25 -7.17
N MET A 119 2.17 -13.81 -7.89
CA MET A 119 2.24 -15.20 -8.33
C MET A 119 3.47 -15.44 -9.22
N GLY A 120 3.72 -14.57 -10.21
CA GLY A 120 4.93 -14.66 -11.03
C GLY A 120 6.23 -14.53 -10.24
N MET A 121 6.25 -13.72 -9.16
CA MET A 121 7.40 -13.68 -8.25
C MET A 121 7.59 -14.99 -7.48
N ILE A 122 6.49 -15.62 -7.04
CA ILE A 122 6.55 -16.94 -6.39
C ILE A 122 7.06 -17.99 -7.37
N ASP A 123 6.58 -17.99 -8.61
CA ASP A 123 7.03 -18.93 -9.66
C ASP A 123 8.52 -18.75 -9.97
N HIS A 124 9.00 -17.50 -10.01
CA HIS A 124 10.41 -17.19 -10.27
C HIS A 124 11.34 -17.58 -9.11
N LEU A 125 10.93 -17.35 -7.86
CA LEU A 125 11.75 -17.60 -6.68
C LEU A 125 11.66 -19.06 -6.20
N GLY A 126 10.54 -19.73 -6.48
CA GLY A 126 10.14 -20.97 -5.82
C GLY A 126 9.57 -20.73 -4.42
N LYS A 127 8.74 -21.67 -3.96
CA LYS A 127 7.97 -21.54 -2.70
C LYS A 127 8.85 -21.26 -1.49
N GLU A 128 9.92 -22.04 -1.31
CA GLU A 128 10.82 -21.93 -0.15
C GLU A 128 11.47 -20.55 -0.03
N ARG A 129 12.05 -20.04 -1.13
CA ARG A 129 12.69 -18.71 -1.15
C ARG A 129 11.67 -17.59 -0.99
N SER A 130 10.47 -17.75 -1.57
CA SER A 130 9.38 -16.77 -1.40
C SER A 130 8.91 -16.68 0.05
N ASP A 131 8.84 -17.81 0.77
CA ASP A 131 8.45 -17.85 2.18
C ASP A 131 9.55 -17.23 3.06
N ALA A 132 10.81 -17.54 2.78
CA ALA A 132 11.94 -16.92 3.46
C ALA A 132 11.95 -15.39 3.25
N LEU A 133 11.70 -14.93 2.03
CA LEU A 133 11.59 -13.50 1.73
C LEU A 133 10.47 -12.82 2.53
N VAL A 134 9.29 -13.45 2.61
CA VAL A 134 8.17 -12.94 3.43
C VAL A 134 8.57 -12.81 4.89
N GLY A 135 9.23 -13.83 5.46
CA GLY A 135 9.72 -13.80 6.84
C GLY A 135 10.71 -12.64 7.08
N LEU A 136 11.73 -12.54 6.24
CA LEU A 136 12.77 -11.51 6.33
C LEU A 136 12.22 -10.09 6.19
N LEU A 137 11.30 -9.86 5.24
CA LEU A 137 10.67 -8.55 5.05
C LEU A 137 9.81 -8.15 6.26
N ASN A 138 9.11 -9.08 6.89
CA ASN A 138 8.36 -8.82 8.11
C ASN A 138 9.27 -8.48 9.30
N ASP A 139 10.42 -9.15 9.43
CA ASP A 139 11.42 -8.83 10.45
C ASP A 139 12.01 -7.44 10.26
N VAL A 140 12.39 -7.10 9.03
CA VAL A 140 12.84 -5.76 8.65
C VAL A 140 11.77 -4.71 8.96
N PHE A 141 10.51 -4.98 8.60
CA PHE A 141 9.41 -4.06 8.85
C PHE A 141 9.25 -3.78 10.36
N ARG A 142 9.21 -4.82 11.20
CA ARG A 142 9.15 -4.69 12.66
C ARG A 142 10.33 -3.92 13.24
N PHE A 143 11.54 -4.14 12.70
CA PHE A 143 12.72 -3.38 13.10
C PHE A 143 12.55 -1.89 12.79
N LEU A 144 12.13 -1.55 11.57
CA LEU A 144 11.96 -0.17 11.14
C LEU A 144 10.84 0.56 11.90
N GLU A 145 9.70 -0.08 12.17
CA GLU A 145 8.64 0.50 13.01
C GLU A 145 9.17 0.87 14.40
N ARG A 146 9.88 -0.05 15.05
CA ARG A 146 10.51 0.20 16.36
C ARG A 146 11.56 1.29 16.32
N SER A 147 12.32 1.41 15.23
CA SER A 147 13.32 2.45 15.05
C SER A 147 12.71 3.83 14.82
N ALA A 148 11.58 3.93 14.12
CA ALA A 148 10.86 5.19 13.92
C ALA A 148 10.32 5.74 15.25
N ASP A 149 9.75 4.88 16.10
CA ASP A 149 9.28 5.24 17.45
C ASP A 149 10.40 5.80 18.36
N LEU A 150 11.65 5.40 18.12
CA LEU A 150 12.81 5.88 18.87
C LEU A 150 13.29 7.26 18.40
N ILE A 151 13.07 7.61 17.14
CA ILE A 151 13.42 8.91 16.57
C ILE A 151 12.38 9.97 16.95
N GLU A 152 11.10 9.61 17.06
CA GLU A 152 10.02 10.54 17.44
C GLU A 152 9.97 10.85 18.95
N ARG A 153 10.72 10.11 19.78
CA ARG A 153 10.81 10.31 21.25
C ARG A 153 12.03 11.12 21.70
N GLN A 154 12.85 11.61 20.77
CA GLN A 154 13.97 12.53 21.01
C GLN A 154 13.64 13.91 20.46
#